data_AF-A0AAU6LF71-F1
#
_entry.id   AF-A0AAU6LF71-F1
#
_cell.length_a   1.000
_cell.length_b   1.000
_cell.length_c   1.000
_cell.angle_alpha   90.00
_cell.angle_beta   90.00
_cell.angle_gamma   90.00
#
_symmetry.space_group_name_H-M   'P 1'
#
loop_
_entity.id
_entity.type
_entity.pdbx_description
1 polymer ?
#
loop_
_entity_poly.entity_id
_entity_poly.type
_entity_poly.pdbx_seq_one_letter_code
_entity_poly.pdbx_strand_id
1 'polypeptide(L)'
;MTTNLDPTRLYRHAPDLLAEAAELLTISSGLLTRTLAGTPADEEEQRAFRLRWAVQADRRHLAHPDPHTAGQADEAAHTLADLDRANPWLIPAGLTVPNPGDDDGARAYVRECFDAGAWA
;
A
#
# COMPACT_ATOMS: atom_id res chain seq x y z
N MET A 1 -14.89 4.61 -14.39
CA MET A 1 -15.81 5.61 -13.80
C MET A 1 -16.20 5.06 -12.43
N THR A 2 -15.36 5.33 -11.45
CA THR A 2 -15.57 4.95 -10.05
C THR A 2 -15.57 6.25 -9.26
N THR A 3 -16.64 6.38 -8.51
CA THR A 3 -17.07 7.53 -7.73
C THR A 3 -15.93 8.15 -6.94
N ASN A 4 -15.95 9.48 -6.92
CA ASN A 4 -15.25 10.39 -6.01
C ASN A 4 -15.62 10.06 -4.55
N LEU A 5 -15.24 8.88 -4.08
CA LEU A 5 -15.41 8.42 -2.71
C LEU A 5 -14.36 9.15 -1.89
N ASP A 6 -14.82 10.01 -0.99
CA ASP A 6 -14.02 10.61 0.08
C ASP A 6 -13.06 9.55 0.65
N PRO A 7 -11.74 9.70 0.52
CA PRO A 7 -10.75 8.73 0.99
C PRO A 7 -10.94 8.36 2.47
N THR A 8 -11.43 9.31 3.27
CA THR A 8 -11.75 9.10 4.68
C THR A 8 -12.89 8.10 4.88
N ARG A 9 -13.87 8.07 3.96
CA ARG A 9 -14.97 7.10 3.99
C ARG A 9 -14.52 5.72 3.59
N LEU A 10 -13.60 5.59 2.63
CA LEU A 10 -13.03 4.31 2.22
C LEU A 10 -12.43 3.56 3.42
N TYR A 11 -11.65 4.26 4.23
CA TYR A 11 -10.97 3.67 5.39
C TYR A 11 -11.81 3.59 6.66
N ARG A 12 -13.08 4.04 6.64
CA ARG A 12 -13.94 4.06 7.85
C ARG A 12 -14.12 2.67 8.46
N HIS A 13 -14.14 1.65 7.62
CA HIS A 13 -14.34 0.26 8.03
C HIS A 13 -13.04 -0.56 7.99
N ALA A 14 -11.89 0.07 7.75
CA ALA A 14 -10.61 -0.59 7.81
C ALA A 14 -10.32 -1.04 9.25
N PRO A 15 -9.57 -2.15 9.43
CA PRO A 15 -9.12 -2.60 10.75
C PRO A 15 -8.44 -1.52 11.58
N ASP A 16 -8.43 -1.76 12.88
CA ASP A 16 -7.77 -0.90 13.86
C ASP A 16 -6.28 -0.72 13.48
N LEU A 17 -5.80 0.52 13.54
CA LEU A 17 -4.43 0.87 13.14
C LEU A 17 -3.37 0.12 13.94
N LEU A 18 -3.65 -0.28 15.19
CA LEU A 18 -2.74 -1.07 16.01
C LEU A 18 -2.69 -2.54 15.56
N ALA A 19 -3.82 -3.12 15.15
CA ALA A 19 -3.85 -4.46 14.59
C ALA A 19 -3.10 -4.51 13.25
N GLU A 20 -3.34 -3.52 12.38
CA GLU A 20 -2.64 -3.39 11.10
C GLU A 20 -1.13 -3.16 11.30
N ALA A 21 -0.73 -2.35 12.28
CA ALA A 21 0.67 -2.15 12.63
C ALA A 21 1.33 -3.45 13.13
N ALA A 22 0.63 -4.25 13.94
CA ALA A 22 1.13 -5.54 14.43
C ALA A 22 1.32 -6.54 13.28
N GLU A 23 0.38 -6.58 12.33
CA GLU A 23 0.50 -7.40 11.14
C GLU A 23 1.66 -6.95 10.24
N LEU A 24 1.81 -5.64 10.02
CA LEU A 24 2.95 -5.08 9.28
C LEU A 24 4.30 -5.40 9.94
N LEU A 25 4.37 -5.33 11.27
CA LEU A 25 5.56 -5.74 12.04
C LEU A 25 5.86 -7.22 11.86
N THR A 26 4.83 -8.06 11.84
CA THR A 26 4.98 -9.50 11.65
C THR A 26 5.53 -9.82 10.26
N ILE A 27 4.92 -9.25 9.20
CA ILE A 27 5.35 -9.47 7.81
C ILE A 27 6.77 -8.92 7.61
N SER A 28 7.04 -7.69 8.06
CA SER A 28 8.38 -7.07 7.92
C SER A 28 9.48 -7.85 8.65
N SER A 29 9.19 -8.41 9.83
CA SER A 29 10.14 -9.25 10.56
C SER A 29 10.46 -10.55 9.81
N GLY A 30 9.44 -11.17 9.20
CA GLY A 30 9.62 -12.36 8.36
C GLY A 30 10.42 -12.08 7.09
N LEU A 31 10.16 -10.96 6.42
CA LEU A 31 10.93 -10.49 5.27
C LEU A 31 12.39 -10.20 5.62
N LEU A 32 12.65 -9.52 6.74
CA LEU A 32 14.01 -9.23 7.20
C LEU A 32 14.80 -10.51 7.50
N THR A 33 14.18 -11.45 8.21
CA THR A 33 14.82 -12.73 8.56
C THR A 33 15.24 -13.52 7.32
N ARG A 34 14.37 -13.60 6.31
CA ARG A 34 14.70 -14.27 5.03
C ARG A 34 15.78 -13.55 4.25
N THR A 35 15.72 -12.22 4.18
CA THR A 35 16.76 -11.40 3.55
C THR A 35 18.12 -11.65 4.18
N LEU A 36 18.20 -11.65 5.51
CA LEU A 36 19.44 -11.95 6.26
C LEU A 36 19.91 -13.39 6.07
N ALA A 37 18.98 -14.33 5.87
CA ALA A 37 19.27 -15.73 5.55
C ALA A 37 19.60 -15.97 4.06
N GLY A 38 19.61 -14.93 3.21
CA GLY A 38 19.83 -15.05 1.77
C GLY A 38 18.73 -15.80 1.02
N THR A 39 17.55 -15.92 1.64
CA THR A 39 16.38 -16.56 1.02
C THR A 39 15.56 -15.50 0.28
N PRO A 40 15.19 -15.72 -1.00
CA PRO A 40 14.36 -14.77 -1.73
C PRO A 40 13.01 -14.62 -1.02
N ALA A 41 12.57 -13.38 -0.85
CA ALA A 41 11.26 -13.09 -0.31
C ALA A 41 10.19 -13.33 -1.39
N ASP A 42 9.07 -13.91 -0.99
CA ASP A 42 7.93 -14.12 -1.87
C ASP A 42 7.35 -12.79 -2.35
N GLU A 43 7.06 -12.68 -3.65
CA GLU A 43 6.62 -11.45 -4.29
C GLU A 43 5.21 -11.06 -3.87
N GLU A 44 4.32 -12.03 -3.66
CA GLU A 44 2.98 -11.81 -3.13
C GLU A 44 3.04 -11.23 -1.72
N GLU A 45 3.92 -11.77 -0.88
CA GLU A 45 4.12 -11.27 0.49
C GLU A 45 4.76 -9.88 0.52
N GLN A 46 5.75 -9.63 -0.34
CA GLN A 46 6.32 -8.30 -0.52
C GLN A 46 5.25 -7.29 -0.95
N ARG A 47 4.38 -7.66 -1.89
CA ARG A 47 3.28 -6.81 -2.33
C ARG A 47 2.28 -6.55 -1.22
N ALA A 48 1.89 -7.58 -0.48
CA ALA A 48 0.99 -7.44 0.67
C ALA A 48 1.57 -6.47 1.71
N PHE A 49 2.87 -6.57 2.01
CA PHE A 49 3.57 -5.62 2.86
C PHE A 49 3.51 -4.19 2.32
N ARG A 50 3.87 -3.98 1.04
CA ARG A 50 3.89 -2.64 0.42
C ARG A 50 2.51 -2.01 0.36
N LEU A 51 1.47 -2.78 0.03
CA LEU A 51 0.10 -2.30 -0.01
C LEU A 51 -0.36 -1.84 1.38
N ARG A 52 -0.15 -2.66 2.42
CA ARG A 52 -0.52 -2.32 3.80
C ARG A 52 0.24 -1.09 4.31
N TRP A 53 1.54 -1.01 4.01
CA TRP A 53 2.34 0.15 4.38
C TRP A 53 1.85 1.43 3.70
N ALA A 54 1.55 1.37 2.40
CA ALA A 54 1.03 2.50 1.65
C ALA A 54 -0.36 2.95 2.13
N VAL A 55 -1.25 2.00 2.44
CA VAL A 55 -2.57 2.29 3.02
C VAL A 55 -2.42 2.97 4.39
N GLN A 56 -1.55 2.45 5.26
CA GLN A 56 -1.33 3.04 6.58
C GLN A 56 -0.75 4.46 6.49
N ALA A 57 0.18 4.69 5.57
CA ALA A 57 0.76 6.02 5.33
C ALA A 57 -0.29 7.01 4.79
N ASP A 58 -1.12 6.60 3.82
CA ASP A 58 -2.21 7.42 3.29
C ASP A 58 -3.25 7.74 4.36
N ARG A 59 -3.66 6.76 5.18
CA ARG A 59 -4.57 6.94 6.32
C ARG A 59 -4.01 7.95 7.33
N ARG A 60 -2.72 7.85 7.66
CA ARG A 60 -2.06 8.77 8.61
C ARG A 60 -2.06 10.20 8.08
N HIS A 61 -1.74 10.39 6.80
CA HIS A 61 -1.77 11.71 6.17
C HIS A 61 -3.19 12.30 6.13
N LEU A 62 -4.21 11.48 5.83
CA LEU A 62 -5.61 11.95 5.86
C LEU A 62 -6.06 12.37 7.26
N ALA A 63 -5.60 11.68 8.31
CA ALA A 63 -5.89 12.04 9.70
C ALA A 63 -5.10 13.27 10.19
N HIS A 64 -3.85 13.41 9.73
CA HIS A 64 -2.90 14.45 10.14
C HIS A 64 -2.15 14.99 8.92
N PRO A 65 -2.77 15.90 8.15
CA PRO A 65 -2.18 16.40 6.91
C PRO A 65 -1.06 17.40 7.22
N ASP A 66 0.18 16.97 6.98
CA ASP A 66 1.38 17.80 7.06
C ASP A 66 2.41 17.34 6.00
N PRO A 67 3.46 18.13 5.72
CA PRO A 67 4.43 17.79 4.68
C PRO A 67 5.20 16.48 4.94
N HIS A 68 5.40 16.10 6.20
CA HIS A 68 6.10 14.87 6.55
C HIS A 68 5.21 13.64 6.30
N THR A 69 3.93 13.70 6.69
CA THR A 69 2.99 12.61 6.42
C THR A 69 2.67 12.49 4.94
N ALA A 70 2.64 13.61 4.19
CA ALA A 70 2.49 13.62 2.75
C ALA A 70 3.65 12.86 2.08
N GLY A 71 4.90 13.22 2.38
CA GLY A 71 6.08 12.56 1.80
C GLY A 71 6.14 11.07 2.09
N GLN A 72 5.72 10.62 3.29
CA GLN A 72 5.62 9.20 3.62
C GLN A 72 4.56 8.47 2.79
N ALA A 73 3.40 9.09 2.58
CA ALA A 73 2.33 8.52 1.77
C ALA A 73 2.75 8.40 0.30
N ASP A 74 3.42 9.42 -0.24
CA ASP A 74 3.90 9.43 -1.63
C ASP A 74 5.00 8.38 -1.84
N GLU A 75 6.00 8.33 -0.93
CA GLU A 75 7.07 7.32 -0.99
C GLU A 75 6.51 5.90 -0.96
N ALA A 76 5.57 5.64 -0.06
CA ALA A 76 4.97 4.32 0.07
C ALA A 76 4.13 3.94 -1.15
N ALA A 77 3.35 4.88 -1.69
CA ALA A 77 2.54 4.68 -2.89
C ALA A 77 3.40 4.39 -4.13
N HIS A 78 4.47 5.16 -4.32
CA HIS A 78 5.41 4.93 -5.43
C HIS A 78 6.14 3.59 -5.30
N THR A 79 6.53 3.20 -4.09
CA THR A 79 7.20 1.90 -3.90
C THR A 79 6.29 0.72 -4.23
N LEU A 80 4.99 0.81 -3.92
CA LEU A 80 4.00 -0.18 -4.37
C LEU A 80 3.87 -0.18 -5.90
N ALA A 81 3.71 1.00 -6.51
CA ALA A 81 3.58 1.12 -7.96
C ALA A 81 4.81 0.60 -8.71
N ASP A 82 6.02 0.81 -8.17
CA ASP A 82 7.26 0.29 -8.72
C ASP A 82 7.32 -1.23 -8.67
N LEU A 83 6.92 -1.83 -7.54
CA LEU A 83 6.82 -3.28 -7.39
C LEU A 83 5.82 -3.87 -8.38
N ASP A 84 4.64 -3.27 -8.52
CA ASP A 84 3.58 -3.73 -9.41
C ASP A 84 3.95 -3.56 -10.89
N ARG A 85 4.72 -2.52 -11.23
CA ARG A 85 5.31 -2.38 -12.58
C ARG A 85 6.33 -3.48 -12.89
N ALA A 86 7.12 -3.89 -11.90
CA ALA A 86 8.07 -4.98 -12.06
C ALA A 86 7.39 -6.36 -12.09
N ASN A 87 6.22 -6.49 -11.46
CA ASN A 87 5.50 -7.75 -11.32
C ASN A 87 4.01 -7.63 -11.72
N PRO A 88 3.69 -7.42 -13.02
CA PRO A 88 2.32 -7.09 -13.44
C PRO A 88 1.27 -8.18 -13.15
N TRP A 89 1.70 -9.43 -12.94
CA TRP A 89 0.80 -10.54 -12.60
C TRP A 89 0.23 -10.46 -11.19
N LEU A 90 0.80 -9.62 -10.31
CA LEU A 90 0.32 -9.43 -8.94
C LEU A 90 -0.79 -8.37 -8.84
N ILE A 91 -1.04 -7.62 -9.92
CA ILE A 91 -1.99 -6.52 -9.94
C ILE A 91 -3.42 -7.08 -9.98
N PRO A 92 -4.33 -6.61 -9.10
CA PRO A 92 -5.74 -6.96 -9.18
C PRO A 92 -6.35 -6.65 -10.56
N ALA A 93 -7.21 -7.54 -11.04
CA ALA A 93 -7.82 -7.41 -12.36
C ALA A 93 -8.58 -6.07 -12.50
N GLY A 94 -8.33 -5.36 -13.61
CA GLY A 94 -8.99 -4.09 -13.92
C GLY A 94 -8.29 -2.84 -13.37
N LEU A 95 -7.20 -2.99 -12.61
CA LEU A 95 -6.37 -1.87 -12.17
C LEU A 95 -5.22 -1.59 -13.14
N THR A 96 -4.86 -0.31 -13.25
CA THR A 96 -3.72 0.14 -14.07
C THR A 96 -2.72 0.85 -13.18
N VAL A 97 -1.46 0.41 -13.22
CA VAL A 97 -0.39 1.06 -12.44
C VAL A 97 -0.14 2.45 -13.00
N PRO A 98 -0.06 3.50 -12.15
CA PRO A 98 0.24 4.85 -12.59
C PRO A 98 1.65 4.96 -13.16
N ASN A 99 1.83 5.94 -14.05
CA ASN A 99 3.13 6.25 -14.62
C ASN A 99 4.07 6.80 -13.51
N PRO A 100 5.39 6.60 -13.64
CA PRO A 100 6.35 7.21 -12.73
C PRO A 100 6.19 8.73 -12.67
N GLY A 101 6.18 9.30 -11.46
CA GLY A 101 6.05 10.74 -11.21
C GLY A 101 4.62 11.29 -11.17
N ASP A 102 3.60 10.44 -11.23
CA ASP A 102 2.20 10.81 -10.97
C ASP A 102 1.87 10.60 -9.48
N ASP A 103 2.22 11.59 -8.64
CA ASP A 103 2.05 11.50 -7.17
C ASP A 103 0.58 11.32 -6.76
N ASP A 104 -0.31 12.13 -7.34
CA ASP A 104 -1.75 12.06 -7.10
C ASP A 104 -2.33 10.72 -7.60
N GLY A 105 -1.88 10.25 -8.77
CA GLY A 105 -2.24 8.95 -9.32
C GLY A 105 -1.74 7.76 -8.49
N ALA A 106 -0.54 7.83 -7.92
CA ALA A 106 0.03 6.81 -7.04
C ALA A 106 -0.82 6.61 -5.78
N ARG A 107 -1.23 7.71 -5.13
CA ARG A 107 -2.10 7.63 -3.95
C ARG A 107 -3.52 7.15 -4.27
N ALA A 108 -4.07 7.53 -5.43
CA ALA A 108 -5.34 6.98 -5.89
C ALA A 108 -5.25 5.47 -6.15
N TYR A 109 -4.15 5.01 -6.77
CA TYR A 109 -3.89 3.61 -7.05
C TYR A 109 -3.84 2.74 -5.78
N VAL A 110 -3.24 3.23 -4.69
CA VAL A 110 -3.24 2.54 -3.39
C VAL A 110 -4.67 2.28 -2.90
N ARG A 111 -5.56 3.28 -3.03
CA ARG A 111 -6.95 3.19 -2.60
C ARG A 111 -7.76 2.22 -3.46
N GLU A 112 -7.54 2.23 -4.78
CA GLU A 112 -8.14 1.26 -5.68
C GLU A 112 -7.66 -0.16 -5.40
N CYS A 113 -6.36 -0.34 -5.11
CA CYS A 113 -5.81 -1.62 -4.68
C CYS A 113 -6.41 -2.11 -3.36
N PHE A 114 -6.61 -1.19 -2.40
CA PHE A 114 -7.26 -1.50 -1.12
C PHE A 114 -8.70 -1.95 -1.33
N ASP A 115 -9.46 -1.28 -2.19
CA ASP A 115 -10.87 -1.59 -2.48
C ASP A 115 -11.04 -2.89 -3.29
N ALA A 116 -10.10 -3.18 -4.19
CA ALA A 116 -10.09 -4.40 -4.99
C ALA A 116 -9.64 -5.65 -4.22
N GLY A 117 -8.92 -5.47 -3.11
CA GLY A 117 -8.43 -6.57 -2.28
C GLY A 117 -9.50 -7.05 -1.30
N ALA A 118 -9.73 -8.37 -1.26
CA ALA A 118 -10.32 -8.96 -0.07
C ALA A 118 -9.32 -8.78 1.07
N TRP A 119 -9.62 -7.90 2.01
CA TRP A 119 -8.92 -7.70 3.28
C TRP A 119 -9.11 -8.92 4.22
N ALA A 120 -8.84 -10.13 3.73
CA ALA A 120 -9.06 -11.39 4.45
C ALA A 120 -7.94 -12.40 4.14
#